data_AF-A0A2G9TA01-F1
#
_entry.id   AF-A0A2G9TA01-F1
#
_cell.length_a   1.000
_cell.length_b   1.000
_cell.length_c   1.000
_cell.angle_alpha   90.00
_cell.angle_beta   90.00
_cell.angle_gamma   90.00
#
_symmetry.space_group_name_H-M   'P 1'
#
loop_
_entity.id
_entity.type
_entity.pdbx_description
1 polymer ?
#
loop_
_entity_poly.entity_id
_entity_poly.type
_entity_poly.pdbx_seq_one_letter_code
_entity_poly.pdbx_strand_id
1 'polypeptide(L)'
;TDIKDPVRGTWFGTNTMGSVGILLSITQPLNGKKLHPGRSRGAIAKDFLESARPCEEFFPELSEKAHLFNGFQFLGLQRNERDYYEMTSLSNMLVDKVEPRKWSAGTYVWGNSPPDKPFRKVVEGQKIFDSFIASLDPQIGVEELITRLMEIATDETE
;
A
#
# COMPACT_ATOMS: atom_id res chain seq x y z
N THR A 1 16.29 -7.41 10.85
CA THR A 1 14.89 -6.93 10.88
C THR A 1 14.92 -5.42 10.97
N ASP A 2 13.91 -4.73 10.41
CA ASP A 2 13.89 -3.27 10.22
C ASP A 2 14.27 -2.44 11.47
N ILE A 3 14.06 -3.00 12.68
CA ILE A 3 14.50 -2.46 13.98
C ILE A 3 16.03 -2.22 14.08
N LYS A 4 16.83 -3.02 13.39
CA LYS A 4 18.31 -2.93 13.39
C LYS A 4 18.86 -2.05 12.25
N ASP A 5 18.00 -1.60 11.33
CA ASP A 5 18.40 -0.72 10.23
C ASP A 5 18.41 0.74 10.71
N PRO A 6 19.45 1.54 10.43
CA PRO A 6 19.53 2.95 10.84
C PRO A 6 18.33 3.78 10.40
N VAL A 7 17.68 3.40 9.28
CA VAL A 7 16.53 4.10 8.71
C VAL A 7 15.22 3.76 9.46
N ARG A 8 15.22 2.78 10.37
CA ARG A 8 14.06 2.32 11.19
C ARG A 8 12.78 1.93 10.44
N GLY A 9 12.79 1.99 9.12
CA GLY A 9 11.76 1.55 8.19
C GLY A 9 10.51 2.44 8.18
N THR A 10 10.30 3.21 7.10
CA THR A 10 9.05 3.94 6.85
C THR A 10 7.99 3.00 6.26
N TRP A 11 6.85 2.86 6.92
CA TRP A 11 5.74 2.01 6.45
C TRP A 11 4.63 2.80 5.76
N PHE A 12 4.42 4.04 6.18
CA PHE A 12 3.42 4.94 5.63
C PHE A 12 3.97 6.36 5.75
N GLY A 13 3.72 7.20 4.74
CA GLY A 13 4.08 8.61 4.80
C GLY A 13 3.54 9.41 3.63
N THR A 14 3.62 10.73 3.79
CA THR A 14 3.29 11.70 2.75
C THR A 14 4.43 12.72 2.61
N ASN A 15 4.54 13.37 1.45
CA ASN A 15 5.43 14.51 1.25
C ASN A 15 4.63 15.80 1.06
N THR A 16 5.32 16.94 0.99
CA THR A 16 4.69 18.27 0.84
C THR A 16 3.97 18.48 -0.49
N MET A 17 4.22 17.63 -1.49
CA MET A 17 3.50 17.63 -2.77
C MET A 17 2.21 16.79 -2.70
N GLY A 18 1.93 16.15 -1.57
CA GLY A 18 0.78 15.27 -1.40
C GLY A 18 0.97 13.87 -1.96
N SER A 19 2.19 13.45 -2.33
CA SER A 19 2.44 12.03 -2.66
C SER A 19 2.25 11.18 -1.41
N VAL A 20 1.69 9.98 -1.56
CA VAL A 20 1.48 9.02 -0.46
C VAL A 20 2.21 7.72 -0.78
N GLY A 21 3.04 7.25 0.15
CA GLY A 21 3.74 5.97 0.04
C GLY A 21 3.28 5.02 1.13
N ILE A 22 2.84 3.82 0.73
CA ILE A 22 2.34 2.78 1.65
C ILE A 22 3.11 1.48 1.40
N LEU A 23 3.77 0.97 2.43
CA LEU A 23 4.51 -0.29 2.41
C LEU A 23 3.80 -1.34 3.25
N LEU A 24 3.44 -2.44 2.61
CA LEU A 24 2.87 -3.63 3.24
C LEU A 24 3.89 -4.77 3.17
N SER A 25 3.97 -5.57 4.23
CA SER A 25 4.87 -6.72 4.29
C SER A 25 4.15 -7.95 3.76
N ILE A 26 4.68 -8.61 2.72
CA ILE A 26 4.13 -9.90 2.33
C ILE A 26 4.51 -10.95 3.39
N THR A 27 3.52 -11.68 3.90
CA THR A 27 3.75 -12.77 4.86
C THR A 27 4.49 -13.92 4.19
N GLN A 28 5.65 -14.30 4.76
CA GLN A 28 6.52 -15.35 4.23
C GLN A 28 6.79 -16.41 5.31
N PRO A 29 6.91 -17.71 4.95
CA PRO A 29 7.50 -18.71 5.83
C PRO A 29 8.93 -18.33 6.21
N LEU A 30 9.35 -18.65 7.45
CA LEU A 30 10.70 -18.31 7.94
C LEU A 30 11.82 -18.83 7.04
N ASN A 31 11.64 -20.01 6.44
CA ASN A 31 12.62 -20.66 5.58
C ASN A 31 12.83 -19.93 4.24
N GLY A 32 11.87 -19.12 3.80
CA GLY A 32 11.96 -18.32 2.57
C GLY A 32 12.40 -16.87 2.79
N LYS A 33 12.57 -16.46 4.05
CA LYS A 33 12.90 -15.07 4.40
C LYS A 33 14.42 -14.87 4.36
N LYS A 34 14.87 -13.83 3.65
CA LYS A 34 16.28 -13.42 3.70
C LYS A 34 16.56 -12.88 5.12
N LEU A 35 17.42 -13.58 5.85
CA LEU A 35 17.86 -13.18 7.20
C LEU A 35 18.62 -11.85 7.18
N HIS A 36 19.39 -11.64 6.11
CA HIS A 36 20.15 -10.42 5.83
C HIS A 36 19.75 -9.88 4.46
N PRO A 37 18.57 -9.24 4.32
CA PRO A 37 18.25 -8.54 3.08
C PRO A 37 19.28 -7.41 2.89
N GLY A 38 19.74 -7.20 1.66
CA GLY A 38 20.74 -6.17 1.36
C GLY A 38 20.25 -4.74 1.63
N ARG A 39 18.93 -4.54 1.77
CA ARG A 39 18.30 -3.25 2.05
C ARG A 39 17.01 -3.41 2.87
N SER A 40 16.73 -2.48 3.79
CA SER A 40 15.43 -2.43 4.47
C SER A 40 14.30 -2.04 3.50
N ARG A 41 13.14 -2.69 3.64
CA ARG A 41 11.95 -2.38 2.82
C ARG A 41 11.44 -0.98 3.10
N GLY A 42 11.60 -0.47 4.33
CA GLY A 42 11.14 0.89 4.65
C GLY A 42 11.96 2.00 3.99
N ALA A 43 13.10 1.68 3.38
CA ALA A 43 13.77 2.60 2.47
C ALA A 43 12.92 2.89 1.22
N ILE A 44 12.08 1.95 0.76
CA ILE A 44 11.26 2.13 -0.45
C ILE A 44 10.32 3.33 -0.31
N ALA A 45 9.56 3.39 0.80
CA ALA A 45 8.63 4.49 1.04
C ALA A 45 9.37 5.82 1.22
N LYS A 46 10.50 5.82 1.93
CA LYS A 46 11.35 7.00 2.09
C LYS A 46 11.88 7.50 0.75
N ASP A 47 12.49 6.63 -0.04
CA ASP A 47 13.07 6.95 -1.34
C ASP A 47 12.00 7.48 -2.31
N PHE A 48 10.80 6.89 -2.30
CA PHE A 48 9.67 7.39 -3.09
C PHE A 48 9.30 8.83 -2.71
N LEU A 49 9.07 9.07 -1.42
CA LEU A 49 8.61 10.36 -0.91
C LEU A 49 9.68 11.46 -1.03
N GLU A 50 10.96 11.14 -0.82
CA GLU A 50 12.08 12.08 -0.95
C GLU A 50 12.46 12.36 -2.41
N SER A 51 12.35 11.38 -3.30
CA SER A 51 12.75 11.58 -4.70
C SER A 51 11.80 12.49 -5.47
N ALA A 52 10.54 12.61 -5.02
CA ALA A 52 9.50 13.41 -5.69
C ALA A 52 9.25 13.00 -7.16
N ARG A 53 9.75 11.84 -7.60
CA ARG A 53 9.65 11.38 -8.99
C ARG A 53 8.26 10.85 -9.33
N PRO A 54 7.82 10.96 -10.59
CA PRO A 54 6.59 10.32 -11.06
C PRO A 54 6.62 8.80 -10.85
N CYS A 55 5.45 8.20 -10.62
CA CYS A 55 5.29 6.76 -10.51
C CYS A 55 5.85 6.01 -11.74
N GLU A 56 5.72 6.59 -12.93
CA GLU A 56 6.22 6.07 -14.21
C GLU A 56 7.74 5.89 -14.24
N GLU A 57 8.47 6.64 -13.42
CA GLU A 57 9.93 6.54 -13.31
C GLU A 57 10.34 5.68 -12.11
N PHE A 58 9.68 5.89 -10.96
CA PHE A 58 10.07 5.23 -9.72
C PHE A 58 9.78 3.72 -9.73
N PHE A 59 8.60 3.32 -10.21
CA PHE A 59 8.16 1.92 -10.12
C PHE A 59 8.92 0.95 -11.03
N PRO A 60 9.29 1.32 -12.28
CA PRO A 60 10.16 0.47 -13.09
C PRO A 60 11.52 0.20 -12.43
N GLU A 61 12.16 1.23 -11.87
CA GLU A 61 13.43 1.08 -11.15
C GLU A 61 13.26 0.21 -9.89
N LEU A 62 12.17 0.40 -9.14
CA LEU A 62 11.87 -0.44 -7.98
C LEU A 62 11.68 -1.90 -8.40
N SER A 63 11.04 -2.15 -9.54
CA SER A 63 10.84 -3.49 -10.09
C SER A 63 12.17 -4.20 -10.37
N GLU A 64 13.12 -3.51 -11.03
CA GLU A 64 14.47 -4.03 -11.28
C GLU A 64 15.21 -4.39 -9.99
N LYS A 65 15.03 -3.57 -8.95
CA LYS A 65 15.70 -3.71 -7.65
C LYS A 65 14.90 -4.55 -6.64
N ALA A 66 13.72 -5.04 -6.99
CA ALA A 66 12.80 -5.68 -6.07
C ALA A 66 13.37 -6.95 -5.41
N HIS A 67 14.29 -7.63 -6.12
CA HIS A 67 15.00 -8.81 -5.65
C HIS A 67 15.94 -8.54 -4.47
N LEU A 68 16.31 -7.29 -4.19
CA LEU A 68 17.16 -6.90 -3.06
C LEU A 68 16.42 -6.94 -1.71
N PHE A 69 15.09 -7.00 -1.74
CA PHE A 69 14.23 -6.91 -0.56
C PHE A 69 13.59 -8.26 -0.21
N ASN A 70 13.13 -8.37 1.04
CA ASN A 70 12.16 -9.41 1.43
C ASN A 70 10.78 -9.10 0.82
N GLY A 71 9.81 -10.01 1.00
CA GLY A 71 8.45 -9.85 0.50
C GLY A 71 7.83 -8.52 0.89
N PHE A 72 7.38 -7.76 -0.10
CA PHE A 72 6.72 -6.48 0.06
C PHE A 72 5.66 -6.26 -1.02
N GLN A 73 4.73 -5.38 -0.66
CA GLN A 73 3.79 -4.73 -1.57
C GLN A 73 3.88 -3.23 -1.29
N PHE A 74 4.13 -2.44 -2.32
CA PHE A 74 4.26 -0.99 -2.21
C PHE A 74 3.18 -0.32 -3.05
N LEU A 75 2.52 0.69 -2.46
CA LEU A 75 1.51 1.53 -3.10
C LEU A 75 2.04 2.96 -3.12
N GLY A 76 2.06 3.56 -4.30
CA GLY A 76 2.39 4.96 -4.52
C GLY A 76 1.18 5.68 -5.07
N LEU A 77 0.75 6.74 -4.40
CA LEU A 77 -0.31 7.60 -4.87
C LEU A 77 0.26 9.00 -5.15
N GLN A 78 -0.06 9.55 -6.32
CA GLN A 78 0.31 10.89 -6.73
C GLN A 78 -0.89 11.58 -7.38
N ARG A 79 -0.96 12.90 -7.26
CA ARG A 79 -2.01 13.70 -7.90
C ARG A 79 -1.62 13.95 -9.36
N ASN A 80 -2.57 13.76 -10.27
CA ASN A 80 -2.41 14.15 -11.67
C ASN A 80 -2.75 15.64 -11.87
N GLU A 81 -2.69 16.11 -13.12
CA GLU A 81 -2.98 17.51 -13.49
C GLU A 81 -4.40 17.99 -13.12
N ARG A 82 -5.33 17.06 -12.87
CA ARG A 82 -6.71 17.34 -12.46
C ARG A 82 -6.91 17.28 -10.95
N ASP A 83 -5.82 17.20 -10.20
CA ASP A 83 -5.81 17.04 -8.74
C ASP A 83 -6.42 15.72 -8.23
N TYR A 84 -6.55 14.72 -9.10
CA TYR A 84 -7.01 13.38 -8.72
C TYR A 84 -5.84 12.46 -8.39
N TYR A 85 -6.00 11.63 -7.36
CA TYR A 85 -5.00 10.60 -7.05
C TYR A 85 -5.02 9.47 -8.07
N GLU A 86 -3.85 9.16 -8.61
CA GLU A 86 -3.57 7.94 -9.37
C GLU A 86 -2.71 7.02 -8.52
N MET A 87 -3.02 5.72 -8.55
CA MET A 87 -2.32 4.72 -7.76
C MET A 87 -1.56 3.75 -8.65
N THR A 88 -0.28 3.56 -8.32
CA THR A 88 0.55 2.48 -8.85
C THR A 88 0.97 1.56 -7.70
N SER A 89 0.95 0.25 -7.94
CA SER A 89 1.41 -0.75 -6.97
C SER A 89 2.51 -1.64 -7.54
N LEU A 90 3.34 -2.21 -6.67
CA LEU A 90 4.29 -3.27 -7.00
C LEU A 90 4.34 -4.30 -5.87
N SER A 91 4.23 -5.57 -6.24
CA SER A 91 4.45 -6.71 -5.34
C SER A 91 5.60 -7.55 -5.86
N ASN A 92 6.55 -7.88 -4.99
CA ASN A 92 7.76 -8.62 -5.39
C ASN A 92 7.69 -10.14 -5.14
N MET A 93 6.57 -10.64 -4.60
CA MET A 93 6.41 -12.05 -4.26
C MET A 93 4.96 -12.51 -4.39
N LEU A 94 4.78 -13.82 -4.58
CA LEU A 94 3.49 -14.49 -4.77
C LEU A 94 2.72 -14.03 -6.03
N VAL A 95 3.43 -13.35 -6.94
CA VAL A 95 2.96 -12.88 -8.25
C VAL A 95 3.72 -13.60 -9.37
N ASP A 96 3.11 -13.70 -10.55
CA ASP A 96 3.72 -14.36 -11.71
C ASP A 96 4.84 -13.51 -12.33
N LYS A 97 4.68 -12.18 -12.25
CA LYS A 97 5.65 -11.20 -12.73
C LYS A 97 5.75 -10.04 -11.74
N VAL A 98 6.98 -9.61 -11.46
CA VAL A 98 7.24 -8.41 -10.68
C VAL A 98 7.20 -7.24 -11.65
N GLU A 99 6.08 -6.51 -11.68
CA GLU A 99 5.91 -5.35 -12.54
C GLU A 99 4.95 -4.31 -11.95
N PRO A 100 5.14 -3.02 -12.29
CA PRO A 100 4.23 -1.97 -11.86
C PRO A 100 2.81 -2.21 -12.38
N ARG A 101 1.81 -2.07 -11.50
CA ARG A 101 0.38 -2.16 -11.85
C ARG A 101 -0.29 -0.84 -11.54
N LYS A 102 -0.86 -0.19 -12.56
CA LYS A 102 -1.73 0.97 -12.41
C LYS A 102 -3.15 0.52 -12.09
N TRP A 103 -3.84 1.30 -11.26
CA TRP A 103 -5.21 1.04 -10.85
C TRP A 103 -6.14 2.15 -11.31
N SER A 104 -7.28 1.78 -11.89
CA SER A 104 -8.33 2.72 -12.26
C SER A 104 -9.01 3.29 -11.01
N ALA A 105 -9.90 4.26 -11.20
CA ALA A 105 -10.79 4.69 -10.11
C ALA A 105 -11.65 3.50 -9.62
N GLY A 106 -11.81 3.39 -8.30
CA GLY A 106 -12.58 2.33 -7.65
C GLY A 106 -12.23 2.16 -6.18
N THR A 107 -12.90 1.20 -5.53
CA THR A 107 -12.59 0.78 -4.15
C THR A 107 -11.61 -0.38 -4.17
N TYR A 108 -10.51 -0.25 -3.43
CA TYR A 108 -9.48 -1.29 -3.30
C TYR A 108 -9.11 -1.50 -1.85
N VAL A 109 -9.09 -2.77 -1.42
CA VAL A 109 -8.64 -3.15 -0.08
C VAL A 109 -7.34 -3.92 -0.19
N TRP A 110 -6.36 -3.53 0.63
CA TRP A 110 -5.01 -4.05 0.58
C TRP A 110 -4.61 -4.74 1.87
N GLY A 111 -3.75 -5.74 1.76
CA GLY A 111 -3.22 -6.46 2.92
C GLY A 111 -1.81 -6.98 2.69
N ASN A 112 -1.38 -7.85 3.59
CA ASN A 112 -0.04 -8.47 3.57
C ASN A 112 0.08 -9.64 2.55
N SER A 113 -0.65 -9.56 1.45
CA SER A 113 -0.64 -10.49 0.32
C SER A 113 -0.92 -9.73 -1.00
N PRO A 114 -0.52 -10.27 -2.16
CA PRO A 114 -0.87 -9.67 -3.44
C PRO A 114 -2.38 -9.57 -3.67
N PRO A 115 -2.85 -8.61 -4.48
CA PRO A 115 -4.26 -8.37 -4.72
C PRO A 115 -4.97 -9.56 -5.38
N ASP A 116 -4.25 -10.37 -6.16
CA ASP A 116 -4.81 -11.56 -6.83
C ASP A 116 -4.94 -12.77 -5.87
N LYS A 117 -4.34 -12.69 -4.67
CA LYS A 117 -4.39 -13.72 -3.62
C LYS A 117 -4.68 -13.04 -2.27
N PRO A 118 -5.85 -12.38 -2.12
CA PRO A 118 -6.18 -11.62 -0.92
C PRO A 118 -6.42 -12.58 0.26
N PHE A 119 -6.03 -12.17 1.46
CA PHE A 119 -6.46 -12.87 2.67
C PHE A 119 -7.96 -12.71 2.88
N ARG A 120 -8.58 -13.65 3.60
CA ARG A 120 -10.02 -13.60 3.92
C ARG A 120 -10.44 -12.28 4.53
N LYS A 121 -9.65 -11.73 5.47
CA LYS A 121 -9.90 -10.41 6.07
C LYS A 121 -9.96 -9.25 5.08
N VAL A 122 -9.21 -9.33 3.97
CA VAL A 122 -9.24 -8.31 2.90
C VAL A 122 -10.56 -8.41 2.14
N VAL A 123 -11.00 -9.64 1.85
CA VAL A 123 -12.26 -9.90 1.14
C VAL A 123 -13.47 -9.52 2.00
N GLU A 124 -13.49 -9.89 3.29
CA GLU A 124 -14.59 -9.53 4.19
C GLU A 124 -14.59 -8.03 4.50
N GLY A 125 -13.41 -7.42 4.75
CA GLY A 125 -13.29 -5.98 4.94
C GLY A 125 -13.77 -5.17 3.73
N GLN A 126 -13.56 -5.67 2.52
CA GLN A 126 -14.12 -5.06 1.32
C GLN A 126 -15.64 -5.08 1.31
N LYS A 127 -16.29 -6.19 1.70
CA LYS A 127 -17.77 -6.25 1.76
C LYS A 127 -18.34 -5.25 2.77
N ILE A 128 -17.70 -5.12 3.94
CA ILE A 128 -18.09 -4.16 4.97
C ILE A 128 -17.97 -2.74 4.41
N PHE A 129 -16.82 -2.42 3.81
CA PHE A 129 -16.57 -1.09 3.26
C PHE A 129 -17.50 -0.76 2.08
N ASP A 130 -17.74 -1.69 1.16
CA ASP A 130 -18.64 -1.49 0.02
C ASP A 130 -20.09 -1.27 0.49
N SER A 131 -20.54 -2.05 1.49
CA SER A 131 -21.86 -1.87 2.10
C SER A 131 -21.98 -0.52 2.79
N PHE A 132 -20.92 -0.07 3.47
CA PHE A 132 -20.85 1.24 4.07
C PHE A 132 -20.96 2.35 3.03
N ILE A 133 -20.15 2.34 1.98
CA ILE A 133 -20.17 3.34 0.91
C ILE A 133 -21.56 3.39 0.25
N ALA A 134 -22.18 2.23 -0.01
CA ALA A 134 -23.54 2.17 -0.56
C ALA A 134 -24.62 2.73 0.37
N SER A 135 -24.37 2.76 1.69
CA SER A 135 -25.26 3.31 2.71
C SER A 135 -25.08 4.80 2.97
N LEU A 136 -24.06 5.44 2.37
CA LEU A 136 -23.77 6.84 2.61
C LEU A 136 -24.81 7.74 1.92
N ASP A 137 -25.31 8.72 2.66
CA ASP A 137 -26.05 9.85 2.09
C ASP A 137 -25.03 10.76 1.37
N PRO A 138 -25.26 11.12 0.09
CA PRO A 138 -24.42 12.10 -0.61
C PRO A 138 -24.29 13.46 0.09
N GLN A 139 -25.20 13.80 1.02
CA GLN A 139 -25.18 15.03 1.82
C GLN A 139 -24.54 14.85 3.21
N ILE A 140 -23.94 13.69 3.50
CA ILE A 140 -23.31 13.42 4.79
C ILE A 140 -22.24 14.48 5.12
N GLY A 141 -22.26 14.98 6.36
CA GLY A 141 -21.25 15.90 6.85
C GLY A 141 -19.89 15.21 7.00
N VAL A 142 -18.80 15.97 6.83
CA VAL A 142 -17.43 15.42 6.93
C VAL A 142 -17.16 14.77 8.29
N GLU A 143 -17.63 15.39 9.38
CA GLU A 143 -17.45 14.86 10.73
C GLU A 143 -18.17 13.52 10.92
N GLU A 144 -19.42 13.44 10.46
CA GLU A 144 -20.22 12.21 10.53
C GLU A 144 -19.59 11.10 9.67
N LEU A 145 -19.11 11.43 8.47
CA LEU A 145 -18.39 10.50 7.61
C LEU A 145 -17.14 9.94 8.32
N ILE A 146 -16.34 10.79 8.96
CA ILE A 146 -15.17 10.36 9.73
C ILE A 146 -15.59 9.44 10.87
N THR A 147 -16.62 9.81 11.64
CA THR A 147 -17.11 8.97 12.75
C THR A 147 -17.51 7.58 12.26
N ARG A 148 -18.30 7.48 11.18
CA ARG A 148 -18.72 6.18 10.65
C ARG A 148 -17.57 5.38 10.03
N LEU A 149 -16.58 6.04 9.41
CA LEU A 149 -15.36 5.37 8.96
C LEU A 149 -14.57 4.78 10.14
N MET A 150 -14.54 5.47 11.27
CA MET A 150 -13.89 4.98 12.49
C MET A 150 -14.61 3.77 13.09
N GLU A 151 -15.94 3.72 13.04
CA GLU A 151 -16.72 2.54 13.46
C GLU A 151 -16.28 1.27 12.74
N ILE A 152 -16.05 1.35 11.42
CA ILE A 152 -15.53 0.23 10.62
C ILE A 152 -14.09 -0.11 11.01
N ALA A 153 -13.25 0.91 11.20
CA ALA A 153 -11.83 0.72 11.51
C ALA A 153 -11.61 0.08 12.90
N THR A 154 -12.56 0.24 13.81
CA THR A 154 -12.54 -0.32 15.17
C THR A 154 -13.50 -1.47 15.37
N ASP A 155 -14.06 -2.03 14.29
CA ASP A 155 -14.96 -3.17 14.38
C ASP A 155 -14.18 -4.40 14.84
N GLU A 156 -14.48 -4.85 16.06
CA GLU A 156 -13.91 -6.07 16.66
C GLU A 156 -14.82 -7.30 16.49
N THR A 157 -15.91 -7.18 15.73
CA THR A 157 -16.84 -8.29 15.49
C THR A 157 -16.25 -9.28 14.46
N GLU A 158 -15.39 -10.18 14.94
CA GLU A 158 -15.02 -11.45 14.30
C GLU A 158 -15.20 -12.64 15.26
#